data_AF-A0A8T3RP63-F1
#
_entry.id   AF-A0A8T3RP63-F1
#
_cell.length_a   1.000
_cell.length_b   1.000
_cell.length_c   1.000
_cell.angle_alpha   90.00
_cell.angle_beta   90.00
_cell.angle_gamma   90.00
#
_symmetry.space_group_name_H-M   'P 1'
#
loop_
_entity.id
_entity.type
_entity.pdbx_description
1 polymer ?
#
loop_
_entity_poly.entity_id
_entity_poly.type
_entity_poly.pdbx_seq_one_letter_code
_entity_poly.pdbx_strand_id
1 'polypeptide(L)' 'MKSPDIPSVLVETAFITNSLEERKLTDPRHQGALAAAILDGIRAYFLEAAPPGTLLAMHKDTLSDASASNPRALR' A
#
# COMPACT_ATOMS: atom_id res chain seq x y z
N MET A 1 -9.90 -1.73 17.56
CA MET A 1 -9.63 -1.00 16.29
C MET A 1 -9.92 0.48 16.46
N LYS A 2 -9.21 1.20 17.35
CA LYS A 2 -9.37 2.67 17.50
C LYS A 2 -8.07 3.28 18.04
N SER A 3 -7.18 3.64 17.13
CA SER A 3 -6.27 4.77 17.30
C SER A 3 -6.51 5.66 16.09
N PRO A 4 -6.95 6.93 16.25
CA PRO A 4 -7.28 7.81 15.13
C PRO A 4 -6.07 8.11 14.23
N ASP A 5 -4.86 7.89 14.73
CA ASP A 5 -3.61 8.29 14.06
C ASP A 5 -2.92 7.13 13.31
N ILE A 6 -3.46 5.90 13.38
CA ILE A 6 -2.87 4.73 12.74
C ILE A 6 -3.89 4.09 11.78
N PRO A 7 -3.66 4.15 10.44
CA PRO A 7 -4.53 3.48 9.49
C PRO A 7 -4.52 1.97 9.74
N SER A 8 -5.71 1.37 9.81
CA SER A 8 -5.88 -0.05 10.14
C SER A 8 -6.89 -0.69 9.20
N VAL A 9 -6.59 -1.90 8.72
CA VAL A 9 -7.49 -2.72 7.88
C VAL A 9 -7.42 -4.17 8.32
N LEU A 10 -8.52 -4.90 8.13
CA LEU A 10 -8.59 -6.35 8.30
C LEU A 10 -8.69 -6.99 6.91
N VAL A 11 -7.84 -7.98 6.64
CA VAL A 11 -7.81 -8.71 5.36
C VAL A 11 -8.18 -10.15 5.63
N GLU A 12 -9.24 -10.64 4.99
CA GLU A 12 -9.61 -12.04 4.96
C GLU A 12 -8.91 -12.73 3.79
N THR A 13 -8.14 -13.79 4.06
CA THR A 13 -7.22 -14.37 3.07
C THR A 13 -7.74 -15.67 2.45
N ALA A 14 -8.54 -16.44 3.18
CA ALA A 14 -9.20 -17.66 2.70
C ALA A 14 -10.26 -18.15 3.71
N PHE A 15 -11.18 -19.02 3.28
CA PHE A 15 -12.13 -19.74 4.14
C PHE A 15 -11.59 -21.11 4.57
N ILE A 16 -11.41 -21.32 5.88
CA ILE A 16 -10.94 -22.60 6.44
C ILE A 16 -11.94 -23.75 6.17
N THR A 17 -13.23 -23.46 6.10
CA THR A 17 -14.27 -24.47 5.85
C THR A 17 -14.24 -25.04 4.43
N ASN A 18 -13.55 -24.37 3.51
CA ASN A 18 -13.40 -24.81 2.13
C ASN A 18 -12.04 -25.50 1.96
N SER A 19 -12.04 -26.82 1.78
CA SER A 19 -10.81 -27.62 1.66
C SER A 19 -9.84 -27.16 0.54
N LEU A 20 -10.34 -26.55 -0.54
CA LEU A 20 -9.47 -26.01 -1.60
C LEU A 20 -8.75 -24.74 -1.14
N GLU A 21 -9.43 -23.92 -0.34
CA GLU A 21 -8.90 -22.66 0.20
C GLU A 21 -7.99 -22.89 1.41
N GLU A 22 -8.37 -23.81 2.30
CA GLU A 22 -7.53 -24.24 3.43
C GLU A 22 -6.15 -24.74 2.95
N ARG A 23 -6.11 -25.52 1.87
CA ARG A 23 -4.84 -25.98 1.28
C ARG A 23 -3.95 -24.83 0.82
N LYS A 24 -4.53 -23.73 0.35
CA LYS A 24 -3.76 -22.53 -0.05
C LYS A 24 -3.14 -21.83 1.16
N LEU A 25 -3.77 -21.91 2.34
CA LEU A 25 -3.23 -21.32 3.57
C LEU A 25 -1.92 -22.00 4.01
N THR A 26 -1.60 -23.20 3.55
CA THR A 26 -0.36 -23.92 3.88
C THR A 26 0.60 -24.06 2.68
N ASP A 27 0.24 -23.57 1.48
CA ASP A 27 1.13 -23.56 0.31
C ASP A 27 2.10 -22.35 0.37
N PRO A 28 3.42 -22.57 0.50
CA PRO A 28 4.39 -21.48 0.59
C PRO A 28 4.39 -20.54 -0.62
N ARG A 29 4.09 -21.04 -1.83
CA ARG A 29 4.02 -20.20 -3.03
C ARG A 29 2.81 -19.27 -2.98
N HIS A 30 1.67 -19.78 -2.51
CA HIS A 30 0.47 -18.97 -2.35
C HIS A 30 0.67 -17.90 -1.28
N GLN A 31 1.24 -18.26 -0.13
CA GLN A 31 1.58 -17.32 0.92
C GLN A 31 2.54 -16.22 0.43
N GLY A 32 3.55 -16.60 -0.36
CA GLY A 32 4.49 -15.64 -0.97
C GLY A 32 3.79 -14.66 -1.91
N ALA A 33 2.90 -15.15 -2.78
CA ALA A 33 2.14 -14.30 -3.69
C ALA A 33 1.20 -13.34 -2.93
N LEU A 34 0.53 -13.82 -1.88
CA LEU A 34 -0.33 -13.00 -1.03
C LEU A 34 0.47 -11.92 -0.30
N ALA A 35 1.63 -12.27 0.29
CA ALA A 35 2.49 -11.32 0.98
C ALA A 35 3.01 -10.23 0.03
N ALA A 36 3.40 -10.58 -1.20
CA ALA A 36 3.81 -9.62 -2.21
C ALA A 36 2.67 -8.65 -2.57
N ALA A 37 1.46 -9.17 -2.81
CA ALA A 37 0.29 -8.34 -3.11
C ALA A 37 -0.06 -7.37 -1.95
N ILE A 38 0.02 -7.83 -0.70
CA ILE A 38 -0.21 -6.99 0.48
C ILE A 38 0.85 -5.89 0.57
N LEU A 39 2.12 -6.24 0.38
CA LEU A 39 3.23 -5.28 0.41
C LEU A 39 3.08 -4.21 -0.67
N ASP A 40 2.72 -4.61 -1.88
CA ASP A 40 2.51 -3.67 -2.99
C ASP A 40 1.33 -2.73 -2.71
N GLY A 41 0.24 -3.24 -2.13
CA GLY A 41 -0.87 -2.42 -1.67
C GLY A 41 -0.49 -1.41 -0.60
N ILE A 42 0.31 -1.82 0.39
CA ILE A 42 0.82 -0.93 1.46
C ILE A 42 1.70 0.18 0.86
N ARG A 43 2.60 -0.17 -0.06
CA ARG A 43 3.46 0.80 -0.76
C ARG A 43 2.62 1.80 -1.55
N ALA A 44 1.66 1.33 -2.33
CA ALA A 44 0.77 2.18 -3.10
C ALA A 44 -0.01 3.16 -2.21
N TYR A 45 -0.56 2.67 -1.09
CA TYR A 45 -1.25 3.52 -0.12
C TYR A 45 -0.34 4.64 0.41
N PHE A 46 0.89 4.34 0.79
CA PHE A 46 1.82 5.34 1.34
C PHE A 46 2.41 6.29 0.28
N LEU A 47 2.44 5.91 -1.00
CA LEU A 47 2.79 6.84 -2.08
C LEU A 47 1.66 7.85 -2.35
N GLU A 48 0.40 7.41 -2.21
CA GLU A 48 -0.76 8.28 -2.40
C GLU A 48 -1.03 9.15 -1.15
N ALA A 49 -1.09 8.53 0.02
CA ALA A 49 -1.44 9.14 1.30
C ALA A 49 -0.26 9.12 2.27
N ALA A 50 0.90 9.61 1.83
CA ALA A 50 2.09 9.70 2.67
C ALA A 50 1.79 10.52 3.94
N PRO A 51 2.02 9.97 5.16
CA PRO A 51 1.79 10.71 6.39
C PRO A 51 2.63 12.00 6.42
N PRO A 52 2.05 13.13 6.88
CA PRO A 52 2.78 14.38 7.01
C PRO A 52 4.05 14.22 7.86
N GLY A 53 5.12 14.93 7.49
CA GLY A 53 6.39 14.88 8.21
C GLY A 53 7.22 13.61 7.97
N THR A 54 6.76 12.67 7.14
CA THR A 54 7.58 11.54 6.67
C THR A 54 8.45 11.93 5.49
N LEU A 55 9.56 11.21 5.30
CA LEU A 55 10.43 11.38 4.12
C LEU A 55 9.66 11.19 2.79
N LEU A 56 8.65 10.31 2.77
CA LEU A 56 7.81 10.07 1.61
C LEU A 56 6.96 11.30 1.24
N ALA A 57 6.36 11.96 2.24
CA ALA A 57 5.58 13.18 2.02
C ALA A 57 6.48 14.32 1.50
N MET A 58 7.66 14.52 2.10
CA MET A 58 8.61 15.56 1.68
C MET A 58 9.08 15.37 0.22
N HIS A 59 9.30 14.12 -0.19
CA HIS A 59 9.71 13.82 -1.56
C HIS A 59 8.58 14.05 -2.57
N LYS A 60 7.32 13.75 -2.20
CA LYS A 60 6.13 14.05 -3.00
C LYS A 60 5.97 15.56 -3.21
N ASP A 61 6.14 16.35 -2.15
CA ASP A 61 6.09 17.82 -2.22
C ASP A 61 7.19 18.39 -3.13
N THR A 62 8.42 17.87 -3.00
CA THR A 62 9.55 18.28 -3.84
C THR A 62 9.29 17.99 -5.33
N LEU A 63 8.70 16.82 -5.64
CA LEU A 63 8.35 16.44 -7.01
C LEU A 63 7.18 17.28 -7.56
N SER A 64 6.17 17.61 -6.74
CA SER A 64 5.09 18.50 -7.17
C SER A 64 5.58 19.92 -7.44
N ASP A 65 6.46 20.45 -6.59
CA ASP A 65 7.01 21.81 -6.74
C ASP A 65 7.93 21.92 -7.97
N ALA A 66 8.72 20.89 -8.25
CA ALA A 66 9.56 20.82 -9.44
C ALA A 66 8.73 20.73 -10.75
N SER A 67 7.56 20.08 -10.71
CA SER A 67 6.64 20.00 -11.85
C SER A 67 5.88 21.33 -12.07
N ALA A 68 5.44 21.98 -10.99
CA ALA A 68 4.72 23.26 -11.05
C ALA A 68 5.62 24.43 -11.48
N SER A 69 6.92 24.35 -11.20
CA SER A 69 7.90 25.39 -11.56
C SER A 69 8.42 25.30 -13.01
N ASN A 70 7.89 24.40 -13.85
CA ASN A 70 8.27 24.32 -15.26
C ASN A 70 7.37 25.20 -16.15
N PRO A 71 7.80 26.42 -16.56
CA PRO A 71 6.97 27.35 -17.35
C PRO A 71 6.72 26.90 -18.80
N ARG A 72 7.23 25.74 -19.23
CA ARG A 72 7.07 25.21 -20.60
C ARG A 72 5.82 24.36 -20.83
N ALA A 73 5.01 24.06 -19.81
CA ALA A 73 3.83 23.19 -19.93
C ALA A 73 2.54 23.90 -20.42
N LEU A 74 2.60 25.21 -20.70
CA LEU A 74 1.44 26.05 -21.07
C LEU A 74 1.51 26.61 -22.51
N ARG A 75 2.21 25.93 -23.43
CA ARG A 75 2.25 26.30 -24.86
C ARG A 75 1.77 25.17 -25.75
#